data_AF-E2E816-F1
#
_entry.id   AF-E2E816-F1
#
_cell.length_a   1.000
_cell.length_b   1.000
_cell.length_c   1.000
_cell.angle_alpha   90.00
_cell.angle_beta   90.00
_cell.angle_gamma   90.00
#
_symmetry.space_group_name_H-M   'P 1'
#
loop_
_entity.id
_entity.type
_entity.pdbx_description
1 polymer ?
#
loop_
_entity_poly.entity_id
_entity_poly.type
_entity_poly.pdbx_seq_one_letter_code
_entity_poly.pdbx_strand_id
1 'polypeptide(L)'
;NIQNMINEMKNRIVTPLSTLEINLAKAKTGIELALALYHYLEQVQAAEHLEAWRRTAEENGYLELAREHEQAWTSITALLDEFVEVLGEESLELSSFMEIIITGLDALEFSLLPPSLDQVILSDMENAKLLDMKVIFAIGMNDGVMPLRQKDKGILSDQDRESLREQNSSLKPSAKNNIGEEDLLAYKIVSLPSDKLFLSYPVADEEGKVLSESNYLRKIKGQ
;
A
#
# COMPACT_ATOMS: atom_id res chain seq x y z
N ASN A 1 -23.69 26.85 33.41
CA ASN A 1 -23.35 28.16 32.81
C ASN A 1 -22.68 27.88 31.47
N ILE A 2 -23.32 28.21 30.34
CA ILE A 2 -22.87 27.85 28.98
C ILE A 2 -21.42 28.32 28.72
N GLN A 3 -21.03 29.47 29.29
CA GLN A 3 -19.67 29.99 29.20
C GLN A 3 -18.60 29.04 29.77
N ASN A 4 -18.90 28.37 30.88
CA ASN A 4 -17.96 27.43 31.51
C ASN A 4 -17.78 26.19 30.63
N MET A 5 -18.87 25.67 30.05
CA MET A 5 -18.84 24.53 29.13
C MET A 5 -18.03 24.84 27.86
N ILE A 6 -18.22 26.03 27.27
CA ILE A 6 -17.42 26.48 26.11
C ILE A 6 -15.94 26.56 26.48
N ASN A 7 -15.61 27.14 27.63
CA ASN A 7 -14.22 27.24 28.09
C ASN A 7 -13.61 25.86 28.38
N GLU A 8 -14.37 24.93 28.95
CA GLU A 8 -13.92 23.55 29.18
C GLU A 8 -13.66 22.81 27.87
N MET A 9 -14.56 22.90 26.89
CA MET A 9 -14.36 22.32 25.56
C MET A 9 -13.15 22.93 24.85
N LYS A 10 -13.01 24.26 24.92
CA LYS A 10 -11.83 24.95 24.38
C LYS A 10 -10.55 24.42 24.99
N ASN A 11 -10.49 24.32 26.32
CA ASN A 11 -9.29 23.85 27.01
C ASN A 11 -8.95 22.40 26.67
N ARG A 12 -9.96 21.53 26.51
CA ARG A 12 -9.75 20.14 26.06
C ARG A 12 -9.06 20.04 24.69
N ILE A 13 -9.31 20.98 23.79
CA ILE A 13 -8.71 21.01 22.44
C ILE A 13 -7.36 21.74 22.46
N VAL A 14 -7.32 22.92 23.07
CA VAL A 14 -6.14 23.81 23.02
C VAL A 14 -4.98 23.23 23.83
N THR A 15 -5.24 22.65 24.99
CA THR A 15 -4.16 22.21 25.89
C THR A 15 -3.26 21.14 25.26
N PRO A 16 -3.77 20.03 24.68
CA PRO A 16 -2.91 19.03 24.04
C PRO A 16 -2.15 19.58 22.84
N LEU A 17 -2.79 20.40 22.01
CA LEU A 17 -2.16 20.99 20.82
C LEU A 17 -1.05 21.98 21.19
N SER A 18 -1.27 22.84 22.19
CA SER A 18 -0.24 23.76 22.67
C SER A 18 0.93 23.01 23.32
N THR A 19 0.68 21.92 24.05
CA THR A 19 1.74 21.08 24.60
C THR A 19 2.56 20.44 23.48
N LEU A 20 1.91 19.89 22.45
CA LEU A 20 2.59 19.34 21.27
C LEU A 20 3.46 20.40 20.57
N GLU A 21 2.90 21.58 20.28
CA GLU A 21 3.61 22.68 19.63
C GLU A 21 4.87 23.09 20.41
N ILE A 22 4.75 23.25 21.73
CA ILE A 22 5.87 23.61 22.60
C ILE A 22 6.94 22.52 22.62
N ASN A 23 6.55 21.24 22.65
CA ASN A 23 7.48 20.13 22.70
C ASN A 23 8.22 19.96 21.37
N LEU A 24 7.51 20.05 20.24
CA LEU A 24 8.11 20.01 18.90
C LEU A 24 9.07 21.18 18.67
N ALA A 25 8.74 22.39 19.14
CA ALA A 25 9.60 23.56 18.99
C ALA A 25 10.90 23.48 19.82
N LYS A 26 10.91 22.69 20.90
CA LYS A 26 12.08 22.49 21.77
C LYS A 26 12.95 21.31 21.35
N ALA A 27 12.36 20.33 20.67
CA ALA A 27 13.03 19.14 20.21
C ALA A 27 14.12 19.48 19.18
N LYS A 28 15.26 18.82 19.31
CA LYS A 28 16.44 19.00 18.46
C LYS A 28 16.83 17.71 17.75
N THR A 29 16.52 16.56 18.35
CA THR A 29 16.85 15.25 17.82
C THR A 29 15.60 14.53 17.32
N GLY A 30 15.79 13.53 16.44
CA GLY A 30 14.70 12.69 15.96
C GLY A 30 13.91 12.05 17.11
N ILE A 31 14.59 11.54 18.15
CA ILE A 31 13.91 10.92 19.30
C ILE A 31 13.06 11.92 20.09
N GLU A 32 13.51 13.16 20.26
CA GLU A 32 12.72 14.20 20.95
C GLU A 32 11.47 14.58 20.14
N LEU A 33 11.57 14.61 18.81
CA LEU A 33 10.43 14.87 17.92
C LEU A 33 9.41 13.71 17.94
N ALA A 34 9.88 12.48 17.86
CA ALA A 34 9.04 11.28 17.95
C ALA A 34 8.35 11.18 19.31
N LEU A 35 9.05 11.45 20.41
CA LEU A 35 8.48 11.47 21.76
C LEU A 35 7.43 12.59 21.93
N ALA A 36 7.67 13.77 21.36
CA ALA A 36 6.70 14.86 21.41
C ALA A 36 5.37 14.45 20.74
N LEU A 37 5.44 13.75 19.60
CA LEU A 37 4.25 13.22 18.92
C LEU A 37 3.60 12.07 19.71
N TYR A 38 4.39 11.11 20.20
CA TYR A 38 3.89 9.98 21.00
C TYR A 38 3.16 10.46 22.27
N HIS A 39 3.74 11.38 23.03
CA HIS A 39 3.12 11.92 24.24
C HIS A 39 1.84 12.71 23.94
N TYR A 40 1.76 13.36 22.78
CA TYR A 40 0.50 13.97 22.35
C TYR A 40 -0.57 12.91 22.12
N LEU A 41 -0.24 11.80 21.46
CA LEU A 41 -1.16 10.68 21.24
C LEU A 41 -1.64 10.05 22.56
N GLU A 42 -0.74 9.89 23.54
CA GLU A 42 -1.11 9.47 24.90
C GLU A 42 -2.02 10.50 25.59
N GLN A 43 -1.68 11.79 25.50
CA GLN A 43 -2.45 12.86 26.15
C GLN A 43 -3.90 12.94 25.65
N VAL A 44 -4.11 12.67 24.36
CA VAL A 44 -5.46 12.61 23.76
C VAL A 44 -6.10 11.24 23.88
N GLN A 45 -5.47 10.28 24.56
CA GLN A 45 -5.99 8.92 24.76
C GLN A 45 -6.33 8.22 23.44
N ALA A 46 -5.44 8.37 22.45
CA ALA A 46 -5.67 7.88 21.10
C ALA A 46 -5.92 6.36 21.07
N ALA A 47 -5.16 5.59 21.86
CA ALA A 47 -5.32 4.14 21.96
C ALA A 47 -6.70 3.75 22.51
N GLU A 48 -7.17 4.44 23.56
CA GLU A 48 -8.47 4.18 24.16
C GLU A 48 -9.62 4.57 23.24
N HIS A 49 -9.47 5.65 22.47
CA HIS A 49 -10.43 6.04 21.45
C HIS A 49 -10.51 5.02 20.31
N LEU A 50 -9.37 4.53 19.82
CA LEU A 50 -9.32 3.47 18.80
C LEU A 50 -9.96 2.18 19.31
N GLU A 51 -9.72 1.78 20.56
CA GLU A 51 -10.35 0.61 21.17
C GLU A 51 -11.88 0.78 21.31
N ALA A 52 -12.35 1.97 21.66
CA ALA A 52 -13.79 2.27 21.72
C ALA A 52 -14.43 2.21 20.32
N TRP A 53 -13.75 2.70 19.30
CA TRP A 53 -14.21 2.62 17.91
C TRP A 53 -14.21 1.19 17.39
N ARG A 54 -13.18 0.39 17.72
CA ARG A 54 -13.14 -1.04 17.42
C ARG A 54 -14.38 -1.76 17.95
N ARG A 55 -14.70 -1.60 19.23
CA ARG A 55 -15.90 -2.21 19.85
C ARG A 55 -17.18 -1.77 19.18
N THR A 56 -17.30 -0.48 18.89
CA THR A 56 -18.47 0.08 18.20
C THR A 56 -18.61 -0.54 16.80
N ALA A 57 -17.52 -0.71 16.06
CA ALA A 57 -17.52 -1.35 14.76
C ALA A 57 -17.94 -2.83 14.85
N GLU A 58 -17.43 -3.58 15.84
CA GLU A 58 -17.82 -4.98 16.09
C GLU A 58 -19.30 -5.12 16.43
N GLU A 59 -19.84 -4.28 17.32
CA GLU A 59 -21.24 -4.29 17.72
C GLU A 59 -22.19 -4.04 16.52
N ASN A 60 -21.73 -3.23 15.56
CA ASN A 60 -22.46 -2.95 14.33
C ASN A 60 -22.19 -3.96 13.20
N GLY A 61 -21.35 -4.98 13.43
CA GLY A 61 -20.99 -6.00 12.44
C GLY A 61 -19.95 -5.57 11.39
N TYR A 62 -19.31 -4.42 11.57
CA TYR A 62 -18.25 -3.90 10.69
C TYR A 62 -16.89 -4.46 11.09
N LEU A 63 -16.68 -5.76 10.85
CA LEU A 63 -15.46 -6.47 11.30
C LEU A 63 -14.18 -5.95 10.64
N GLU A 64 -14.23 -5.51 9.38
CA GLU A 64 -13.07 -4.95 8.69
C GLU A 64 -12.62 -3.64 9.34
N LEU A 65 -13.55 -2.69 9.52
CA LEU A 65 -13.30 -1.42 10.19
C LEU A 65 -12.81 -1.61 11.64
N ALA A 66 -13.33 -2.59 12.36
CA ALA A 66 -12.83 -2.92 13.70
C ALA A 66 -11.33 -3.27 13.66
N ARG A 67 -10.90 -4.07 12.68
CA ARG A 67 -9.48 -4.44 12.54
C ARG A 67 -8.61 -3.29 12.07
N GLU A 68 -9.13 -2.39 11.24
CA GLU A 68 -8.40 -1.16 10.89
C GLU A 68 -8.11 -0.33 12.14
N HIS A 69 -9.08 -0.16 13.05
CA HIS A 69 -8.88 0.53 14.32
C HIS A 69 -7.88 -0.18 15.23
N GLU A 70 -7.93 -1.51 15.30
CA GLU A 70 -6.97 -2.34 16.05
C GLU A 70 -5.54 -2.15 15.52
N GLN A 71 -5.36 -2.15 14.21
CA GLN A 71 -4.05 -2.05 13.56
C GLN A 71 -3.49 -0.62 13.61
N ALA A 72 -4.33 0.42 13.55
CA ALA A 72 -3.88 1.80 13.46
C ALA A 72 -2.92 2.21 14.58
N TRP A 73 -3.19 1.82 15.83
CA TRP A 73 -2.29 2.14 16.94
C TRP A 73 -0.93 1.47 16.77
N THR A 74 -0.93 0.15 16.53
CA THR A 74 0.29 -0.64 16.36
C THR A 74 1.13 -0.12 15.18
N SER A 75 0.50 0.22 14.05
CA SER A 75 1.19 0.73 12.87
C SER A 75 1.84 2.10 13.12
N ILE A 76 1.14 3.03 13.81
CA ILE A 76 1.72 4.34 14.15
C ILE A 76 2.88 4.18 15.13
N THR A 77 2.75 3.33 16.16
CA THR A 77 3.84 3.11 17.11
C THR A 77 5.04 2.44 16.46
N ALA A 78 4.82 1.45 15.60
CA ALA A 78 5.90 0.79 14.86
C ALA A 78 6.63 1.75 13.93
N LEU A 79 5.90 2.64 13.23
CA LEU A 79 6.50 3.69 12.41
C LEU A 79 7.40 4.62 13.23
N LEU A 80 6.97 5.01 14.44
CA LEU A 80 7.78 5.86 15.32
C LEU A 80 9.00 5.11 15.86
N ASP A 81 8.87 3.82 16.20
CA ASP A 81 9.98 2.98 16.66
C ASP A 81 11.05 2.84 15.55
N GLU A 82 10.64 2.51 14.33
CA GLU A 82 11.53 2.43 13.15
C GLU A 82 12.19 3.79 12.86
N PHE A 83 11.44 4.88 12.95
CA PHE A 83 11.98 6.22 12.78
C PHE A 83 13.09 6.53 13.80
N VAL A 84 12.86 6.21 15.07
CA VAL A 84 13.84 6.44 16.15
C VAL A 84 15.05 5.51 16.01
N GLU A 85 14.86 4.27 15.56
CA GLU A 85 15.97 3.34 15.32
C GLU A 85 16.95 3.89 14.27
N VAL A 86 16.44 4.54 13.22
CA VAL A 86 17.27 5.03 12.11
C VAL A 86 17.78 6.46 12.34
N LEU A 87 16.94 7.37 12.86
CA LEU A 87 17.20 8.82 12.92
C LEU A 87 17.10 9.40 14.34
N GLY A 88 16.99 8.56 15.38
CA GLY A 88 16.72 9.00 16.74
C GLY A 88 17.78 9.95 17.31
N GLU A 89 19.06 9.66 17.09
CA GLU A 89 20.18 10.47 17.60
C GLU A 89 20.52 11.67 16.71
N GLU A 90 19.98 11.72 15.49
CA GLU A 90 20.30 12.74 14.49
C GLU A 90 19.63 14.07 14.83
N SER A 91 20.34 15.17 14.58
CA SER A 91 19.75 16.51 14.65
C SER A 91 18.87 16.73 13.42
N LEU A 92 17.58 16.96 13.62
CA LEU A 92 16.59 17.03 12.53
C LEU A 92 15.70 18.26 12.68
N GLU A 93 15.44 18.94 11.56
CA GLU A 93 14.44 20.01 11.53
C GLU A 93 13.01 19.43 11.57
N LEU A 94 12.09 20.16 12.21
CA LEU A 94 10.68 19.76 12.32
C LEU A 94 10.04 19.52 10.94
N SER A 95 10.41 20.31 9.92
CA SER A 95 9.95 20.16 8.54
C SER A 95 10.28 18.78 7.97
N SER A 96 11.54 18.34 8.11
CA SER A 96 12.01 17.04 7.65
C SER A 96 11.35 15.89 8.42
N PHE A 97 11.18 16.04 9.74
CA PHE A 97 10.43 15.08 10.54
C PHE A 97 9.00 14.91 10.02
N MET A 98 8.28 16.01 9.78
CA MET A 98 6.92 15.96 9.25
C MET A 98 6.86 15.28 7.88
N GLU A 99 7.78 15.60 6.97
CA GLU A 99 7.83 14.98 5.65
C GLU A 99 8.03 13.46 5.74
N ILE A 100 8.95 13.01 6.59
CA ILE A 100 9.22 11.58 6.81
C ILE A 100 8.02 10.88 7.42
N ILE A 101 7.43 11.44 8.48
CA ILE A 101 6.28 10.83 9.16
C ILE A 101 5.06 10.78 8.23
N ILE A 102 4.76 11.85 7.49
CA ILE A 102 3.64 11.85 6.53
C ILE A 102 3.88 10.80 5.45
N THR A 103 5.08 10.72 4.89
CA THR A 103 5.43 9.71 3.89
C THR A 103 5.31 8.30 4.45
N GLY A 104 5.74 8.09 5.70
CA GLY A 104 5.59 6.82 6.39
C GLY A 104 4.13 6.43 6.59
N LEU A 105 3.29 7.37 7.03
CA LEU A 105 1.86 7.15 7.20
C LEU A 105 1.15 6.85 5.87
N ASP A 106 1.52 7.54 4.78
CA ASP A 106 0.97 7.29 3.44
C ASP A 106 1.36 5.91 2.89
N ALA A 107 2.48 5.36 3.35
CA ALA A 107 2.97 4.04 2.96
C ALA A 107 2.42 2.90 3.85
N LEU A 108 1.71 3.21 4.93
CA LEU A 108 1.13 2.19 5.80
C LEU A 108 -0.02 1.47 5.07
N GLU A 109 0.10 0.15 4.98
CA GLU A 109 -0.96 -0.72 4.48
C GLU A 109 -1.54 -1.53 5.64
N PHE A 110 -2.87 -1.55 5.75
CA PHE A 110 -3.54 -2.43 6.71
C PHE A 110 -3.53 -3.87 6.19
N SER A 111 -3.23 -4.81 7.09
CA SER A 111 -3.31 -6.23 6.77
C SER A 111 -4.76 -6.64 6.50
N LEU A 112 -4.98 -7.17 5.29
CA LEU A 112 -6.27 -7.62 4.79
C LEU A 112 -6.83 -8.81 5.58
N LEU A 113 -8.15 -8.97 5.53
CA LEU A 113 -8.86 -10.10 6.14
C LEU A 113 -8.22 -11.46 5.73
N PRO A 114 -8.00 -12.39 6.67
CA PRO A 114 -7.62 -13.75 6.32
C PRO A 114 -8.68 -14.36 5.39
N PRO A 115 -8.27 -15.17 4.41
CA PRO A 115 -9.20 -15.80 3.48
C PRO A 115 -10.26 -16.61 4.22
N SER A 116 -11.53 -16.40 3.88
CA SER A 116 -12.66 -17.19 4.37
C SER A 116 -12.72 -18.56 3.67
N LEU A 117 -13.50 -19.50 4.23
CA LEU A 117 -13.52 -20.89 3.77
C LEU A 117 -14.16 -21.07 2.37
N ASP A 118 -15.08 -20.18 1.99
CA ASP A 118 -15.77 -20.20 0.69
C ASP A 118 -15.78 -18.79 0.09
N GLN A 119 -14.83 -18.53 -0.80
CA GLN A 119 -14.62 -17.21 -1.38
C GLN A 119 -14.13 -17.25 -2.81
N VAL A 120 -14.37 -16.13 -3.50
CA VAL A 120 -13.71 -15.81 -4.76
C VAL A 120 -12.41 -15.07 -4.44
N ILE A 121 -11.29 -15.55 -4.96
CA ILE A 121 -9.99 -14.87 -4.83
C ILE A 121 -9.83 -13.91 -5.99
N LEU A 122 -9.75 -12.61 -5.68
CA LEU A 122 -9.28 -11.59 -6.61
C LEU A 122 -7.79 -11.40 -6.39
N SER A 123 -7.00 -11.55 -7.45
CA SER A 123 -5.55 -11.42 -7.40
C SER A 123 -5.05 -10.87 -8.73
N ASP A 124 -3.92 -10.17 -8.71
CA ASP A 124 -3.22 -9.83 -9.94
C ASP A 124 -2.70 -11.10 -10.64
N MET A 125 -2.35 -10.96 -11.91
CA MET A 125 -1.90 -12.08 -12.72
C MET A 125 -0.60 -12.72 -12.19
N GLU A 126 0.30 -11.93 -11.62
CA GLU A 126 1.58 -12.41 -11.12
C GLU A 126 1.44 -13.28 -9.86
N ASN A 127 0.52 -12.92 -8.97
CA ASN A 127 0.23 -13.67 -7.74
C ASN A 127 -0.71 -14.84 -8.01
N ALA A 128 -1.66 -14.70 -8.95
CA ALA A 128 -2.56 -15.78 -9.35
C ALA A 128 -1.81 -17.01 -9.88
N LYS A 129 -0.61 -16.85 -10.45
CA LYS A 129 0.21 -17.96 -10.98
C LYS A 129 0.67 -18.98 -9.94
N LEU A 130 0.50 -18.67 -8.65
CA LEU A 130 0.87 -19.53 -7.51
C LEU A 130 -0.31 -20.30 -6.92
N LEU A 131 -1.52 -20.08 -7.42
CA LEU A 131 -2.74 -20.69 -6.89
C LEU A 131 -3.08 -21.95 -7.70
N ASP A 132 -3.76 -22.92 -7.09
CA ASP A 132 -4.31 -24.09 -7.79
C ASP A 132 -5.83 -23.93 -7.86
N MET A 133 -6.35 -23.60 -9.04
CA MET A 133 -7.73 -23.14 -9.21
C MET A 133 -8.49 -24.01 -10.21
N LYS A 134 -9.76 -24.29 -9.92
CA LYS A 134 -10.63 -25.00 -10.88
C LYS A 134 -11.09 -24.07 -12.01
N VAL A 135 -11.43 -22.84 -11.66
CA VAL A 135 -12.00 -21.87 -12.59
C VAL A 135 -11.25 -20.55 -12.45
N ILE A 136 -10.85 -19.96 -13.56
CA ILE A 136 -10.18 -18.64 -13.61
C ILE A 136 -10.95 -17.69 -14.52
N PHE A 137 -11.09 -16.45 -14.08
CA PHE A 137 -11.53 -15.32 -14.87
C PHE A 137 -10.36 -14.34 -15.03
N ALA A 138 -9.71 -14.32 -16.20
CA ALA A 138 -8.72 -13.32 -16.53
C ALA A 138 -9.41 -12.10 -17.15
N ILE A 139 -9.36 -10.98 -16.45
CA ILE A 139 -10.07 -9.74 -16.78
C ILE A 139 -9.07 -8.69 -17.25
N GLY A 140 -9.47 -7.82 -18.17
CA GLY A 140 -8.63 -6.69 -18.62
C GLY A 140 -7.50 -7.11 -19.56
N MET A 141 -7.70 -8.17 -20.35
CA MET A 141 -6.73 -8.69 -21.31
C MET A 141 -6.59 -7.80 -22.56
N ASN A 142 -6.21 -6.54 -22.35
CA ASN A 142 -6.01 -5.53 -23.38
C ASN A 142 -4.54 -5.42 -23.82
N ASP A 143 -4.32 -4.88 -25.02
CA ASP A 143 -2.98 -4.53 -25.49
C ASP A 143 -2.35 -3.46 -24.58
N GLY A 144 -1.12 -3.71 -24.14
CA GLY A 144 -0.40 -2.86 -23.19
C GLY A 144 -0.64 -3.17 -21.71
N VAL A 145 -1.74 -3.85 -21.38
CA VAL A 145 -1.98 -4.45 -20.05
C VAL A 145 -1.38 -5.84 -20.00
N MET A 146 -1.64 -6.66 -21.03
CA MET A 146 -0.98 -7.94 -21.21
C MET A 146 -0.61 -8.15 -22.70
N PRO A 147 0.68 -8.27 -23.05
CA PRO A 147 1.84 -8.14 -22.16
C PRO A 147 1.95 -6.71 -21.61
N LEU A 148 2.41 -6.59 -20.36
CA LEU A 148 2.60 -5.30 -19.72
C LEU A 148 3.68 -4.50 -20.45
N ARG A 149 3.33 -3.33 -21.00
CA ARG A 149 4.32 -2.40 -21.56
C ARG A 149 4.94 -1.58 -20.45
N GLN A 150 5.95 -2.14 -19.80
CA GLN A 150 6.71 -1.40 -18.78
C GLN A 150 7.43 -0.21 -19.42
N LYS A 151 7.25 0.98 -18.82
CA LYS A 151 8.17 2.10 -19.02
C LYS A 151 9.28 1.94 -18.00
N ASP A 152 10.53 2.07 -18.42
CA ASP A 152 11.69 2.02 -17.54
C ASP A 152 11.61 3.18 -16.54
N LYS A 153 11.22 2.88 -15.29
CA LYS A 153 11.09 3.87 -14.21
C LYS A 153 12.27 3.84 -13.24
N GLY A 154 13.33 3.11 -13.57
CA GLY A 154 14.52 2.98 -12.73
C GLY A 154 15.52 4.13 -12.90
N ILE A 155 16.47 4.24 -11.95
CA ILE A 155 17.62 5.16 -12.05
C ILE A 155 18.51 4.78 -13.24
N LEU A 156 18.61 3.49 -13.54
CA LEU A 156 19.40 2.94 -14.65
C LEU A 156 18.51 2.74 -15.88
N SER A 157 18.96 3.24 -17.02
CA SER A 157 18.37 2.92 -18.31
C SER A 157 18.71 1.49 -18.73
N ASP A 158 17.92 0.93 -19.65
CA ASP A 158 18.25 -0.36 -20.29
C ASP A 158 19.67 -0.38 -20.90
N GLN A 159 20.16 0.75 -21.42
CA GLN A 159 21.51 0.84 -21.97
C GLN A 159 22.58 0.73 -20.87
N ASP A 160 22.37 1.39 -19.73
CA ASP A 160 23.27 1.28 -18.57
C ASP A 160 23.31 -0.16 -18.04
N ARG A 161 22.15 -0.83 -17.99
CA ARG A 161 22.05 -2.23 -17.53
C ARG A 161 22.78 -3.19 -18.47
N GLU A 162 22.69 -2.98 -19.78
CA GLU A 162 23.39 -3.80 -20.77
C GLU A 162 24.92 -3.66 -20.61
N SER A 163 25.42 -2.42 -20.51
CA SER A 163 26.85 -2.16 -20.31
C SER A 163 27.39 -2.71 -19.00
N LEU A 164 26.60 -2.68 -17.92
CA LEU A 164 27.01 -3.24 -16.63
C LEU A 164 26.96 -4.78 -16.62
N ARG A 165 26.09 -5.41 -17.41
CA ARG A 165 26.04 -6.88 -17.55
C ARG A 165 27.27 -7.44 -18.22
N GLU A 166 27.81 -6.73 -19.22
CA GLU A 166 29.08 -7.08 -19.87
C GLU A 166 30.25 -7.13 -18.85
N GLN A 167 30.11 -6.47 -17.70
CA GLN A 167 31.09 -6.43 -16.62
C GLN A 167 30.81 -7.45 -15.50
N ASN A 168 30.01 -8.51 -15.76
CA ASN A 168 29.63 -9.55 -14.79
C ASN A 168 28.86 -9.05 -13.55
N SER A 169 28.07 -7.98 -13.68
CA SER A 169 27.15 -7.60 -12.61
C SER A 169 25.86 -8.42 -12.65
N SER A 170 25.41 -8.92 -11.50
CA SER A 170 24.12 -9.63 -11.36
C SER A 170 22.96 -8.64 -11.27
N LEU A 171 22.78 -7.81 -12.31
CA LEU A 171 21.70 -6.84 -12.39
C LEU A 171 20.39 -7.50 -12.83
N LYS A 172 19.29 -6.99 -12.24
CA LYS A 172 17.92 -7.35 -12.65
C LYS A 172 17.74 -7.19 -14.17
N PRO A 173 16.90 -8.02 -14.81
CA PRO A 173 16.70 -7.98 -16.25
C PRO A 173 16.21 -6.63 -16.78
N SER A 174 16.74 -6.23 -17.94
CA SER A 174 16.24 -5.10 -18.73
C SER A 174 14.83 -5.36 -19.25
N ALA A 175 14.12 -4.32 -19.70
CA ALA A 175 12.73 -4.44 -20.17
C ALA A 175 12.54 -5.47 -21.30
N LYS A 176 13.60 -5.78 -22.06
CA LYS A 176 13.60 -6.84 -23.10
C LYS A 176 13.44 -8.25 -22.55
N ASN A 177 13.96 -8.56 -21.36
CA ASN A 177 13.78 -9.88 -20.74
C ASN A 177 12.38 -10.06 -20.14
N ASN A 178 11.68 -8.96 -19.86
CA ASN A 178 10.32 -9.01 -19.32
C ASN A 178 9.31 -9.54 -20.34
N ILE A 179 9.58 -9.44 -21.65
CA ILE A 179 8.70 -10.05 -22.68
C ILE A 179 8.62 -11.58 -22.51
N GLY A 180 9.74 -12.23 -22.19
CA GLY A 180 9.74 -13.68 -21.94
C GLY A 180 9.01 -14.05 -20.64
N GLU A 181 9.08 -13.21 -19.62
CA GLU A 181 8.35 -13.39 -18.37
C GLU A 181 6.84 -13.21 -18.58
N GLU A 182 6.42 -12.23 -19.40
CA GLU A 182 5.03 -12.02 -19.80
C GLU A 182 4.48 -13.18 -20.63
N ASP A 183 5.27 -13.73 -21.55
CA ASP A 183 4.89 -14.92 -22.32
C ASP A 183 4.71 -16.14 -21.40
N LEU A 184 5.60 -16.32 -20.43
CA LEU A 184 5.48 -17.37 -19.42
C LEU A 184 4.25 -17.16 -18.52
N LEU A 185 3.96 -15.91 -18.17
CA LEU A 185 2.77 -15.55 -17.39
C LEU A 185 1.50 -15.86 -18.17
N ALA A 186 1.44 -15.48 -19.45
CA ALA A 186 0.31 -15.79 -20.34
C ALA A 186 0.08 -17.29 -20.44
N TYR A 187 1.15 -18.06 -20.65
CA TYR A 187 1.09 -19.52 -20.67
C TYR A 187 0.51 -20.07 -19.37
N LYS A 188 1.02 -19.61 -18.21
CA LYS A 188 0.52 -20.06 -16.90
C LYS A 188 -0.96 -19.76 -16.72
N ILE A 189 -1.41 -18.53 -16.98
CA ILE A 189 -2.85 -18.18 -16.85
C ILE A 189 -3.73 -19.10 -17.69
N VAL A 190 -3.28 -19.45 -18.90
CA VAL A 190 -4.04 -20.33 -19.79
C VAL A 190 -4.01 -21.79 -19.33
N SER A 191 -2.89 -22.25 -18.74
CA SER A 191 -2.71 -23.65 -18.33
C SER A 191 -3.08 -23.97 -16.88
N LEU A 192 -3.27 -22.96 -16.02
CA LEU A 192 -3.49 -23.12 -14.59
C LEU A 192 -4.89 -23.62 -14.18
N PRO A 193 -6.00 -23.28 -14.85
CA PRO A 193 -7.32 -23.76 -14.43
C PRO A 193 -7.50 -25.24 -14.76
N SER A 194 -7.95 -26.03 -13.79
CA SER A 194 -8.21 -27.47 -14.00
C SER A 194 -9.56 -27.80 -14.65
N ASP A 195 -10.49 -26.85 -14.73
CA ASP A 195 -11.81 -27.04 -15.36
C ASP A 195 -12.12 -25.96 -16.41
N LYS A 196 -12.20 -24.67 -16.02
CA LYS A 196 -12.64 -23.59 -16.93
C LYS A 196 -11.77 -22.35 -16.89
N LEU A 197 -11.56 -21.76 -18.07
CA LEU A 197 -10.91 -20.48 -18.26
C LEU A 197 -11.86 -19.50 -18.96
N PHE A 198 -12.04 -18.33 -18.37
CA PHE A 198 -12.74 -17.20 -18.99
C PHE A 198 -11.76 -16.06 -19.21
N LEU A 199 -11.68 -15.56 -20.44
CA LEU A 199 -10.80 -14.47 -20.82
C LEU A 199 -11.65 -13.28 -21.30
N SER A 200 -11.46 -12.11 -20.70
CA SER A 200 -12.23 -10.91 -21.04
C SER A 200 -11.36 -9.67 -21.19
N TYR A 201 -11.82 -8.75 -22.04
CA TYR A 201 -11.23 -7.43 -22.22
C TYR A 201 -12.34 -6.41 -22.47
N PRO A 202 -12.30 -5.21 -21.85
CA PRO A 202 -13.14 -4.10 -22.23
C PRO A 202 -12.79 -3.56 -23.63
N VAL A 203 -13.79 -3.12 -24.38
CA VAL A 203 -13.64 -2.51 -25.71
C VAL A 203 -13.42 -0.99 -25.64
N ALA A 204 -13.77 -0.36 -24.51
CA ALA A 204 -13.53 1.05 -24.25
C ALA A 204 -13.25 1.29 -22.76
N ASP A 205 -12.55 2.36 -22.44
CA ASP A 205 -12.38 2.85 -21.07
C ASP A 205 -13.57 3.70 -20.60
N GLU A 206 -13.50 4.22 -19.37
CA GLU A 206 -14.55 5.04 -18.76
C GLU A 206 -14.84 6.34 -19.53
N GLU A 207 -13.87 6.83 -20.30
CA GLU A 207 -14.01 8.03 -21.14
C GLU A 207 -14.48 7.72 -22.57
N GLY A 208 -14.70 6.44 -22.89
CA GLY A 208 -15.15 5.98 -24.21
C GLY A 208 -14.02 5.83 -25.24
N LYS A 209 -12.76 5.92 -24.83
CA LYS A 209 -11.62 5.66 -25.73
C LYS A 209 -11.51 4.17 -25.99
N VAL A 210 -11.33 3.82 -27.26
CA VAL A 210 -11.24 2.42 -27.70
C VAL A 210 -10.01 1.75 -27.10
N LEU A 211 -10.23 0.59 -26.48
CA LEU A 211 -9.21 -0.31 -25.98
C LEU A 211 -9.07 -1.52 -26.91
N SER A 212 -7.83 -1.83 -27.28
CA SER A 212 -7.52 -2.96 -28.13
C SER A 212 -7.41 -4.25 -27.32
N GLU A 213 -7.81 -5.38 -27.91
CA GLU A 213 -7.58 -6.70 -27.31
C GLU A 213 -6.09 -7.07 -27.30
N SER A 214 -5.69 -7.87 -26.32
CA SER A 214 -4.33 -8.41 -26.22
C SER A 214 -3.95 -9.27 -27.44
N ASN A 215 -2.65 -9.25 -27.78
CA ASN A 215 -2.06 -10.19 -28.74
C ASN A 215 -2.29 -11.66 -28.36
N TYR A 216 -2.33 -11.99 -27.07
CA TYR A 216 -2.53 -13.36 -26.61
C TYR A 216 -3.94 -13.86 -26.91
N LEU A 217 -4.96 -13.02 -26.71
CA LEU A 217 -6.35 -13.36 -27.07
C LEU A 217 -6.50 -13.65 -28.56
N ARG A 218 -5.85 -12.85 -29.42
CA ARG A 218 -5.84 -13.06 -30.87
C ARG A 218 -5.22 -14.39 -31.26
N LYS A 219 -4.11 -14.77 -30.62
CA LYS A 219 -3.45 -16.06 -30.85
C LYS A 219 -4.36 -17.23 -30.46
N ILE A 220 -5.08 -17.12 -29.34
CA ILE A 220 -5.99 -18.17 -28.86
C ILE A 220 -7.22 -18.30 -29.76
N LYS A 221 -7.82 -17.18 -30.21
CA LYS A 221 -8.98 -17.19 -31.13
C LYS A 221 -8.65 -17.71 -32.54
N GLY A 222 -7.39 -17.58 -32.95
CA GLY A 222 -6.91 -18.01 -34.28
C GLY A 222 -6.53 -19.49 -34.38
N GLN A 223 -6.63 -20.25 -33.28
CA GLN A 223 -6.51 -21.71 -33.23
C GLN A 223 -7.90 -22.36 -33.27
#